data_AF-A0A1Q4UPA3-F1
#
_entry.id   AF-A0A1Q4UPA3-F1
#
_cell.length_a   1.000
_cell.length_b   1.000
_cell.length_c   1.000
_cell.angle_alpha   90.00
_cell.angle_beta   90.00
_cell.angle_gamma   90.00
#
_symmetry.space_group_name_H-M   'P 1'
#
loop_
_entity.id
_entity.type
_entity.pdbx_description
1 polymer ?
#
loop_
_entity_poly.entity_id
_entity_poly.type
_entity_poly.pdbx_seq_one_letter_code
_entity_poly.pdbx_strand_id
1 'polypeptide(L)'
;MAPKRPAPQNHAQAPRVRAERSGRFAESLCCFWLRIKGYRILARRYRGPGGEIDILARKANVLVAIEVKYRKTRTDALFAISPRQQGRIAQSLQAFAARTGHAGDMRMDVMTVSPKGRIHHHINVWMG
;
A
#
# COMPACT_ATOMS: atom_id res chain seq x y z
N MET A 1 18.70 -20.73 -48.51
CA MET A 1 18.37 -19.58 -47.63
C MET A 1 17.40 -20.07 -46.58
N ALA A 2 17.84 -20.28 -45.33
CA ALA A 2 16.96 -20.74 -44.25
C ALA A 2 16.11 -19.58 -43.71
N PRO A 3 14.82 -19.77 -43.39
CA PRO A 3 14.01 -18.72 -42.80
C PRO A 3 14.53 -18.35 -41.41
N LYS A 4 14.76 -17.06 -41.17
CA LYS A 4 15.09 -16.52 -39.85
C LYS A 4 13.97 -16.89 -38.87
N ARG A 5 14.31 -17.58 -37.78
CA ARG A 5 13.39 -17.80 -36.65
C ARG A 5 12.84 -16.44 -36.16
N PRO A 6 11.53 -16.31 -35.93
CA PRO A 6 10.99 -15.08 -35.36
C PRO A 6 11.55 -14.87 -33.95
N ALA A 7 11.89 -13.61 -33.63
CA ALA A 7 12.34 -13.23 -32.31
C ALA A 7 11.24 -13.52 -31.26
N PRO A 8 11.60 -13.93 -30.03
CA PRO A 8 10.61 -14.24 -29.00
C PRO A 8 9.82 -12.98 -28.64
N GLN A 9 8.50 -13.03 -28.83
CA GLN A 9 7.60 -11.94 -28.47
C GLN A 9 7.46 -11.86 -26.94
N ASN A 10 7.73 -10.68 -26.40
CA ASN A 10 7.92 -10.40 -24.97
C ASN A 10 6.58 -10.26 -24.21
N HIS A 11 5.78 -11.34 -24.16
CA HIS A 11 4.44 -11.34 -23.54
C HIS A 11 4.42 -11.12 -22.01
N ALA A 12 5.58 -11.21 -21.34
CA ALA A 12 5.70 -11.09 -19.88
C ALA A 12 5.70 -9.64 -19.35
N GLN A 13 5.89 -8.62 -20.20
CA GLN A 13 5.99 -7.22 -19.75
C GLN A 13 4.62 -6.55 -19.56
N ALA A 14 3.63 -6.88 -20.40
CA ALA A 14 2.30 -6.28 -20.37
C ALA A 14 1.51 -6.53 -19.05
N PRO A 15 1.57 -7.73 -18.43
CA PRO A 15 0.90 -7.98 -17.15
C PRO A 15 1.42 -7.14 -15.99
N ARG A 16 2.74 -6.93 -15.92
CA ARG A 16 3.39 -6.15 -14.85
C ARG A 16 3.05 -4.66 -14.93
N VAL A 17 3.05 -4.10 -16.15
CA VAL A 17 2.66 -2.70 -16.39
C VAL A 17 1.18 -2.46 -16.02
N ARG A 18 0.29 -3.40 -16.36
CA ARG A 18 -1.14 -3.32 -15.97
C ARG A 18 -1.33 -3.40 -14.45
N ALA A 19 -0.60 -4.28 -13.77
CA ALA A 19 -0.65 -4.39 -12.32
C ALA A 19 -0.16 -3.10 -11.64
N GLU A 20 0.94 -2.52 -12.12
CA GLU A 20 1.47 -1.25 -11.59
C GLU A 20 0.50 -0.08 -11.80
N ARG A 21 -0.09 0.06 -13.00
CA ARG A 21 -1.13 1.07 -13.26
C ARG A 21 -2.32 0.92 -12.32
N SER A 22 -2.79 -0.31 -12.12
CA SER A 22 -3.91 -0.59 -11.21
C SER A 22 -3.55 -0.26 -9.75
N GLY A 23 -2.32 -0.54 -9.34
CA GLY A 23 -1.78 -0.16 -8.03
C GLY A 23 -1.76 1.36 -7.82
N ARG A 24 -1.22 2.12 -8.78
CA ARG A 24 -1.20 3.59 -8.69
C ARG A 24 -2.60 4.20 -8.66
N PHE A 25 -3.53 3.64 -9.43
CA PHE A 25 -4.93 4.05 -9.39
C PHE A 25 -5.54 3.81 -8.00
N ALA A 26 -5.37 2.61 -7.46
CA ALA A 26 -5.86 2.25 -6.13
C ALA A 26 -5.28 3.18 -5.05
N GLU A 27 -3.97 3.43 -5.07
CA GLU A 27 -3.30 4.31 -4.12
C GLU A 27 -3.85 5.75 -4.18
N SER A 28 -4.08 6.26 -5.39
CA SER A 28 -4.63 7.61 -5.60
C SER A 28 -6.06 7.73 -5.09
N LEU A 29 -6.89 6.71 -5.36
CA LEU A 29 -8.27 6.64 -4.88
C LEU A 29 -8.34 6.52 -3.35
N CYS A 30 -7.48 5.69 -2.74
CA CYS A 30 -7.36 5.59 -1.29
C CYS A 30 -6.93 6.93 -0.67
N CYS A 31 -5.95 7.63 -1.25
CA CYS A 31 -5.54 8.95 -0.77
C CYS A 31 -6.69 9.97 -0.80
N PHE A 32 -7.50 9.97 -1.87
CA PHE A 32 -8.66 10.84 -1.97
C PHE A 32 -9.71 10.51 -0.90
N TRP A 33 -10.06 9.23 -0.74
CA TRP A 33 -11.01 8.79 0.27
C TRP A 33 -10.54 9.10 1.70
N LEU A 34 -9.26 8.86 1.99
CA LEU A 34 -8.66 9.17 3.30
C LEU A 34 -8.77 10.65 3.63
N ARG A 35 -8.51 11.55 2.67
CA ARG A 35 -8.69 13.00 2.86
C ARG A 35 -10.13 13.35 3.22
N ILE A 36 -11.11 12.79 2.50
CA ILE A 36 -12.55 12.97 2.81
C ILE A 36 -12.87 12.48 4.24
N LYS A 37 -12.20 11.42 4.70
CA LYS A 37 -12.35 10.87 6.06
C LYS A 37 -11.52 11.59 7.13
N GLY A 38 -10.94 12.74 6.81
CA GLY A 38 -10.21 13.59 7.76
C GLY A 38 -8.78 13.15 8.04
N TYR A 39 -8.18 12.30 7.20
CA TYR A 39 -6.76 11.97 7.28
C TYR A 39 -5.92 13.02 6.56
N ARG A 40 -4.80 13.39 7.17
CA ARG A 40 -3.73 14.15 6.49
C ARG A 40 -2.75 13.17 5.87
N ILE A 41 -2.62 13.19 4.54
CA ILE A 41 -1.60 12.39 3.84
C ILE A 41 -0.23 13.05 4.05
N LEU A 42 0.70 12.34 4.68
CA LEU A 42 2.07 12.82 4.95
C LEU A 42 3.03 12.44 3.84
N ALA A 43 2.87 11.24 3.28
CA ALA A 43 3.66 10.77 2.15
C ALA A 43 2.92 9.66 1.39
N ARG A 44 3.28 9.49 0.12
CA ARG A 44 2.90 8.37 -0.75
C ARG A 44 4.18 7.62 -1.11
N ARG A 45 4.13 6.29 -1.12
CA ARG A 45 5.28 5.42 -1.42
C ARG A 45 6.52 5.80 -0.59
N TYR A 46 6.30 6.01 0.70
CA TYR A 46 7.35 6.45 1.62
C TYR A 46 8.38 5.35 1.79
N ARG A 47 9.65 5.64 1.46
CA ARG A 47 10.76 4.70 1.64
C ARG A 47 11.43 4.96 2.98
N GLY A 48 11.19 4.07 3.93
CA GLY A 48 11.86 4.04 5.23
C GLY A 48 12.89 2.91 5.31
N PRO A 49 13.60 2.79 6.45
CA PRO A 49 14.64 1.78 6.67
C PRO A 49 14.13 0.34 6.57
N GLY A 50 12.88 0.07 6.95
CA GLY A 50 12.28 -1.26 6.84
C GLY A 50 11.68 -1.56 5.46
N GLY A 51 11.49 -0.55 4.61
CA GLY A 51 10.90 -0.68 3.28
C GLY A 51 9.91 0.43 2.93
N GLU A 52 9.21 0.21 1.82
CA GLU A 52 8.19 1.13 1.29
C GLU A 52 6.87 0.97 2.07
N ILE A 53 6.24 2.10 2.42
CA ILE A 53 4.87 2.21 2.90
C ILE A 53 4.07 2.92 1.80
N ASP A 54 3.01 2.28 1.29
CA ASP A 54 2.21 2.83 0.18
C ASP A 54 1.64 4.21 0.52
N ILE A 55 1.02 4.35 1.69
CA ILE A 55 0.50 5.63 2.18
C ILE A 55 0.87 5.80 3.64
N LEU A 56 1.53 6.91 3.96
CA LEU A 56 1.73 7.36 5.32
C LEU A 56 0.80 8.53 5.60
N ALA A 57 -0.06 8.40 6.61
CA ALA A 57 -1.06 9.39 6.95
C ALA A 57 -1.11 9.67 8.45
N ARG A 58 -1.78 10.76 8.83
CA ARG A 58 -2.09 11.10 10.22
C ARG A 58 -3.57 11.36 10.39
N LYS A 59 -4.16 10.86 11.47
CA LYS A 59 -5.50 11.24 11.92
C LYS A 59 -5.46 11.51 13.42
N ALA A 60 -5.86 12.71 13.84
CA ALA A 60 -5.67 13.17 15.22
C ALA A 60 -4.21 12.99 15.68
N ASN A 61 -3.98 12.26 16.79
CA ASN A 61 -2.65 11.95 17.29
C ASN A 61 -2.12 10.58 16.86
N VAL A 62 -2.67 9.98 15.79
CA VAL A 62 -2.26 8.66 15.31
C VAL A 62 -1.52 8.78 13.98
N LEU A 63 -0.30 8.24 13.91
CA LEU A 63 0.43 8.01 12.68
C LEU A 63 0.04 6.64 12.09
N VAL A 64 -0.36 6.62 10.82
CA VAL A 64 -0.95 5.44 10.19
C VAL A 64 -0.16 5.07 8.95
N ALA A 65 0.43 3.88 8.93
CA ALA A 65 0.89 3.24 7.72
C ALA A 65 -0.28 2.48 7.09
N ILE A 66 -0.55 2.72 5.82
CA ILE A 66 -1.61 2.03 5.08
C ILE A 66 -0.98 1.30 3.90
N GLU A 67 -1.19 -0.02 3.85
CA GLU A 67 -0.91 -0.86 2.69
C GLU A 67 -2.12 -0.84 1.75
N VAL A 68 -1.91 -0.70 0.43
CA VAL A 68 -2.99 -0.65 -0.57
C VAL A 68 -2.96 -1.88 -1.47
N LYS A 69 -4.08 -2.61 -1.51
CA LYS A 69 -4.21 -3.82 -2.34
C LYS A 69 -5.33 -3.68 -3.36
N TYR A 70 -4.99 -3.69 -4.65
CA TYR A 70 -5.98 -3.88 -5.71
C TYR A 70 -6.41 -5.35 -5.76
N ARG A 71 -7.73 -5.62 -5.65
CA ARG A 71 -8.27 -6.99 -5.53
C ARG A 71 -9.59 -7.13 -6.28
N LYS A 72 -9.77 -8.21 -7.04
CA LYS A 72 -11.02 -8.53 -7.74
C LYS A 72 -12.09 -9.12 -6.81
N THR A 73 -11.66 -9.82 -5.76
CA THR A 73 -12.52 -10.54 -4.80
C THR A 73 -12.22 -10.12 -3.36
N ARG A 74 -13.19 -10.34 -2.47
CA ARG A 74 -13.11 -10.01 -1.03
C ARG A 74 -12.88 -11.31 -0.25
N THR A 75 -11.72 -11.48 0.36
CA THR A 75 -11.39 -12.67 1.16
C THR A 75 -10.50 -12.24 2.32
N ASP A 76 -10.98 -12.43 3.55
CA ASP A 76 -10.41 -11.78 4.74
C ASP A 76 -8.98 -12.23 5.06
N ALA A 77 -8.65 -13.50 4.82
CA ALA A 77 -7.29 -14.02 4.97
C ALA A 77 -6.25 -13.31 4.07
N LEU A 78 -6.67 -12.70 2.95
CA LEU A 78 -5.77 -11.97 2.05
C LEU A 78 -5.45 -10.54 2.53
N PHE A 79 -6.17 -10.04 3.53
CA PHE A 79 -5.97 -8.70 4.09
C PHE A 79 -4.97 -8.69 5.25
N ALA A 80 -4.63 -9.84 5.81
CA ALA A 80 -3.59 -9.93 6.83
C ALA A 80 -2.24 -9.44 6.29
N ILE A 81 -1.55 -8.62 7.09
CA ILE A 81 -0.14 -8.28 6.87
C ILE A 81 0.67 -9.39 7.52
N SER A 82 1.58 -10.03 6.78
CA SER A 82 2.44 -11.07 7.34
C SER A 82 3.32 -10.51 8.47
N PRO A 83 3.72 -11.31 9.49
CA PRO A 83 4.58 -10.83 10.58
C PRO A 83 5.87 -10.16 10.10
N ARG A 84 6.48 -10.71 9.04
CA ARG A 84 7.67 -10.10 8.41
C ARG A 84 7.38 -8.72 7.83
N GLN A 85 6.23 -8.53 7.17
CA GLN A 85 5.84 -7.24 6.62
C GLN A 85 5.47 -6.25 7.73
N GLN A 86 4.82 -6.71 8.82
CA GLN A 86 4.54 -5.89 9.99
C GLN A 86 5.83 -5.32 10.58
N GLY A 87 6.84 -6.16 10.85
CA GLY A 87 8.13 -5.70 11.39
C GLY A 87 8.82 -4.65 10.51
N ARG A 88 8.78 -4.84 9.18
CA ARG A 88 9.33 -3.87 8.21
C ARG A 88 8.59 -2.54 8.22
N ILE A 89 7.26 -2.57 8.23
CA ILE A 89 6.44 -1.34 8.29
C ILE A 89 6.65 -0.65 9.64
N ALA A 90 6.75 -1.40 10.74
CA ALA A 90 6.95 -0.87 12.08
C ALA A 90 8.27 -0.10 12.18
N GLN A 91 9.35 -0.68 11.64
CA GLN A 91 10.66 -0.03 11.59
C GLN A 91 10.59 1.30 10.81
N SER A 92 9.90 1.33 9.66
CA SER A 92 9.73 2.55 8.88
C SER A 92 8.84 3.60 9.58
N LEU A 93 7.78 3.18 10.27
CA LEU A 93 6.93 4.06 11.08
C LEU A 93 7.69 4.66 12.26
N GLN A 94 8.40 3.85 13.04
CA GLN A 94 9.19 4.28 14.18
C GLN A 94 10.27 5.27 13.77
N ALA A 95 10.99 5.00 12.67
CA ALA A 95 11.98 5.93 12.13
C ALA A 95 11.36 7.27 11.70
N PHE A 96 10.18 7.25 11.09
CA PHE A 96 9.45 8.47 10.74
C PHE A 96 9.02 9.24 11.99
N ALA A 97 8.48 8.55 13.00
CA ALA A 97 8.02 9.15 14.25
C ALA A 97 9.18 9.83 14.98
N ALA A 98 10.31 9.14 15.16
CA ALA A 98 11.52 9.70 15.76
C ALA A 98 12.02 10.94 15.01
N ARG A 99 12.11 10.88 13.67
CA ARG A 99 12.55 12.01 12.84
C ARG A 99 11.65 13.23 12.92
N THR A 100 10.36 13.04 13.21
CA THR A 100 9.35 14.12 13.25
C THR A 100 8.95 14.52 14.67
N GLY A 101 9.56 13.93 15.69
CA GLY A 101 9.18 14.14 17.09
C GLY A 101 7.74 13.69 17.40
N HIS A 102 7.19 12.75 16.64
CA HIS A 102 5.84 12.25 16.90
C HIS A 102 5.86 11.26 18.07
N ALA A 103 5.13 11.60 19.14
CA ALA A 103 4.99 10.78 20.35
C ALA A 103 3.60 10.15 20.51
N GLY A 104 2.77 10.19 19.47
CA GLY A 104 1.42 9.61 19.48
C GLY A 104 1.38 8.15 19.05
N ASP A 105 0.17 7.60 18.98
CA ASP A 105 -0.04 6.20 18.63
C ASP A 105 0.37 5.93 17.18
N MET A 106 0.83 4.71 16.93
CA MET A 106 1.13 4.22 15.59
C MET A 106 0.21 3.06 15.24
N ARG A 107 -0.26 3.03 13.99
CA ARG A 107 -1.18 2.02 13.51
C ARG A 107 -0.81 1.53 12.11
N MET A 108 -1.14 0.28 11.83
CA MET A 108 -1.14 -0.27 10.49
C MET A 108 -2.56 -0.58 10.02
N ASP A 109 -2.89 -0.11 8.83
CA ASP A 109 -4.15 -0.38 8.15
C ASP A 109 -3.90 -1.06 6.81
N VAL A 110 -4.93 -1.72 6.30
CA VAL A 110 -4.97 -2.19 4.92
C VAL A 110 -6.18 -1.59 4.23
N MET A 111 -5.97 -1.00 3.06
CA MET A 111 -7.05 -0.58 2.18
C MET A 111 -7.08 -1.44 0.93
N THR A 112 -8.27 -1.87 0.53
CA THR A 112 -8.44 -2.60 -0.73
C THR A 112 -9.34 -1.85 -1.69
N VAL A 113 -9.01 -1.96 -2.98
CA VAL A 113 -9.76 -1.33 -4.08
C VAL A 113 -10.13 -2.40 -5.09
N SER A 114 -11.42 -2.46 -5.43
CA SER A 114 -11.91 -3.34 -6.48
C SER A 114 -11.86 -2.69 -7.87
N PRO A 115 -11.97 -3.47 -8.97
CA PRO A 115 -12.09 -2.90 -10.32
C PRO A 115 -13.25 -1.92 -10.50
N LYS A 116 -14.30 -2.03 -9.68
CA LYS A 116 -15.44 -1.10 -9.67
C LYS A 116 -15.19 0.15 -8.81
N GLY A 117 -13.96 0.34 -8.31
CA GLY A 117 -13.60 1.47 -7.44
C GLY A 117 -14.10 1.36 -6.00
N ARG A 118 -14.62 0.19 -5.58
CA ARG A 118 -15.10 0.01 -4.20
C ARG A 118 -13.93 -0.07 -3.25
N ILE A 119 -13.93 0.78 -2.23
CA ILE A 119 -12.89 0.86 -1.20
C ILE A 119 -13.34 0.13 0.06
N HIS A 120 -12.44 -0.66 0.64
CA HIS A 120 -12.59 -1.21 1.99
C HIS A 120 -11.38 -0.82 2.83
N HIS A 121 -11.63 -0.26 4.01
CA HIS A 121 -10.59 0.16 4.95
C HIS A 121 -10.63 -0.76 6.17
N HIS A 122 -9.61 -1.60 6.30
CA HIS A 122 -9.41 -2.50 7.43
C HIS A 122 -8.48 -1.79 8.42
N ILE A 123 -9.05 -1.37 9.54
CA ILE A 123 -8.35 -0.61 10.57
C ILE A 123 -7.68 -1.56 11.55
N ASN A 124 -6.47 -1.20 11.98
CA ASN A 124 -5.74 -1.92 13.01
C ASN A 124 -5.58 -3.41 12.70
N VAL A 125 -5.01 -3.71 11.52
CA VAL A 125 -4.70 -5.09 11.11
C VAL A 125 -3.48 -5.67 11.85
N TRP A 126 -3.05 -4.98 12.91
CA TRP A 126 -2.08 -5.44 13.88
C TRP A 126 -2.77 -6.41 14.84
N MET A 127 -2.41 -7.69 14.78
CA MET A 127 -2.62 -8.65 15.86
C MET A 127 -1.25 -9.24 16.19
N GLY A 128 -0.73 -8.85 17.35
CA GLY A 128 0.60 -9.16 17.86
C GLY A 128 0.86 -8.37 19.13
#